data_AF-A0A1B8WGA3-F1
#
_entry.id   AF-A0A1B8WGA3-F1
#
_cell.length_a   1.000
_cell.length_b   1.000
_cell.length_c   1.000
_cell.angle_alpha   90.00
_cell.angle_beta   90.00
_cell.angle_gamma   90.00
#
_symmetry.space_group_name_H-M   'P 1'
#
loop_
_entity.id
_entity.type
_entity.pdbx_description
1 polymer ?
#
loop_
_entity_poly.entity_id
_entity_poly.type
_entity_poly.pdbx_seq_one_letter_code
_entity_poly.pdbx_strand_id
1 'polypeptide(L)'
;MAMPLIEINDSALHRPPASEEIQLIHDAIILPLTLVVVERNRRELDRKARALRSIFAKAAAIVMLQIKADLTTNTKVLIRKGITVCLDNSSSGNVSYRYNCRGFEAAAAFSHEYIRNEINRRISAYNADIFIKDASARSIINRI
;
A
#
# COMPACT_ATOMS: atom_id res chain seq x y z
N MET A 1 -5.63 -42.23 32.97
CA MET A 1 -5.45 -40.85 33.47
C MET A 1 -4.83 -40.06 32.34
N ALA A 2 -5.60 -39.13 31.74
CA ALA A 2 -5.13 -38.33 30.62
C ALA A 2 -4.29 -37.15 31.15
N MET A 3 -3.06 -37.01 30.66
CA MET A 3 -2.25 -35.81 30.90
C MET A 3 -2.92 -34.62 30.22
N PRO A 4 -3.10 -33.48 30.91
CA PRO A 4 -3.47 -32.24 30.23
C PRO A 4 -2.30 -31.79 29.37
N LEU A 5 -2.56 -31.57 28.09
CA LEU A 5 -1.63 -30.90 27.19
C LEU A 5 -1.37 -29.51 27.77
N ILE A 6 -0.10 -29.26 28.06
CA ILE A 6 0.43 -28.01 28.57
C ILE A 6 0.02 -26.90 27.60
N GLU A 7 -0.80 -25.96 28.06
CA GLU A 7 -0.94 -24.65 27.42
C GLU A 7 0.40 -23.92 27.59
N ILE A 8 1.35 -24.22 26.70
CA ILE A 8 2.50 -23.34 26.48
C ILE A 8 1.96 -22.14 25.69
N ASN A 9 1.16 -21.30 26.35
CA ASN A 9 0.91 -19.94 25.90
C ASN A 9 2.12 -19.09 26.29
N ASP A 10 3.27 -19.37 25.66
CA ASP A 10 4.47 -18.54 25.77
C ASP A 10 4.26 -17.26 24.95
N SER A 11 3.39 -16.41 25.46
CA SER A 11 3.22 -15.01 25.04
C SER A 11 4.52 -14.19 25.15
N ALA A 12 5.58 -14.76 25.75
CA ALA A 12 6.94 -14.21 25.85
C ALA A 12 7.83 -14.46 24.61
N LEU A 13 7.46 -15.35 23.67
CA LEU A 13 8.24 -15.63 22.45
C LEU A 13 7.81 -14.77 21.24
N HIS A 14 6.77 -13.97 21.38
CA HIS A 14 6.24 -13.15 20.29
C HIS A 14 6.97 -11.81 20.22
N ARG A 15 7.67 -11.59 19.11
CA ARG A 15 8.39 -10.33 18.87
C ARG A 15 7.41 -9.30 18.32
N PRO A 16 7.08 -8.22 19.06
CA PRO A 16 6.25 -7.15 18.54
C PRO A 16 6.92 -6.52 17.30
N PRO A 17 6.13 -6.03 16.33
CA PRO A 17 6.66 -5.44 15.11
C PRO A 17 7.47 -4.18 15.44
N ALA A 18 8.65 -4.05 14.81
CA ALA A 18 9.41 -2.80 14.86
C ALA A 18 8.70 -1.68 14.07
N SER A 19 9.09 -0.42 14.27
CA SER A 19 8.51 0.72 13.55
C SER A 19 8.55 0.56 12.02
N GLU A 20 9.65 0.04 11.48
CA GLU A 20 9.77 -0.29 10.05
C GLU A 20 8.77 -1.35 9.59
N GLU A 21 8.45 -2.31 10.45
CA GLU A 21 7.52 -3.40 10.14
C GLU A 21 6.08 -2.93 10.19
N ILE A 22 5.76 -2.02 11.12
CA ILE A 22 4.49 -1.30 11.16
C ILE A 22 4.29 -0.52 9.85
N GLN A 23 5.34 0.14 9.36
CA GLN A 23 5.29 0.85 8.08
C GLN A 23 5.03 -0.11 6.90
N LEU A 24 5.71 -1.28 6.87
CA LEU A 24 5.47 -2.30 5.84
C LEU A 24 4.04 -2.84 5.86
N ILE A 25 3.48 -3.07 7.05
CA ILE A 25 2.08 -3.50 7.24
C ILE A 25 1.13 -2.43 6.72
N HIS A 26 1.37 -1.17 7.08
CA HIS A 26 0.60 -0.04 6.60
C HIS A 26 0.67 0.08 5.07
N ASP A 27 1.85 -0.05 4.48
CA ASP A 27 2.03 -0.04 3.03
C ASP A 27 1.33 -1.22 2.35
N ALA A 28 1.26 -2.38 3.01
CA ALA A 28 0.55 -3.56 2.53
C ALA A 28 -0.95 -3.32 2.37
N ILE A 29 -1.51 -2.45 3.20
CA ILE A 29 -2.92 -2.10 3.22
C ILE A 29 -3.19 -0.98 2.20
N ILE A 30 -2.39 0.07 2.20
CA ILE A 30 -2.68 1.27 1.42
C ILE A 30 -2.31 1.12 -0.07
N LEU A 31 -1.21 0.45 -0.42
CA LEU A 31 -0.78 0.34 -1.83
C LEU A 31 -1.84 -0.33 -2.73
N PRO A 32 -2.44 -1.47 -2.34
CA PRO A 32 -3.49 -2.09 -3.14
C PRO A 32 -4.71 -1.17 -3.31
N LEU A 33 -5.13 -0.49 -2.24
CA LEU A 33 -6.27 0.43 -2.29
C LEU A 33 -5.98 1.65 -3.19
N THR A 34 -4.75 2.17 -3.12
CA THR A 34 -4.29 3.26 -3.99
C THR A 34 -4.34 2.84 -5.44
N LEU A 35 -3.87 1.63 -5.77
CA LEU A 35 -3.92 1.10 -7.13
C LEU A 35 -5.35 1.01 -7.67
N VAL A 36 -6.30 0.52 -6.86
CA VAL A 36 -7.73 0.43 -7.24
C VAL A 36 -8.29 1.82 -7.53
N VAL A 37 -8.00 2.82 -6.69
CA VAL A 37 -8.46 4.20 -6.89
C VAL A 37 -7.87 4.82 -8.16
N VAL A 38 -6.56 4.67 -8.39
CA VAL A 38 -5.93 5.19 -9.62
C VAL A 38 -6.49 4.51 -10.86
N GLU A 39 -6.72 3.20 -10.82
CA GLU A 39 -7.32 2.48 -11.94
C GLU A 39 -8.74 2.96 -12.24
N ARG A 40 -9.55 3.17 -11.20
CA ARG A 40 -10.89 3.76 -11.35
C ARG A 40 -10.82 5.14 -11.98
N ASN A 41 -9.95 6.02 -11.45
CA ASN A 41 -9.76 7.38 -11.97
C ASN A 41 -9.34 7.36 -13.46
N ARG A 42 -8.44 6.45 -13.84
CA ARG A 42 -8.04 6.25 -15.24
C ARG A 42 -9.23 5.89 -16.12
N ARG A 43 -10.08 4.95 -15.70
CA ARG A 43 -11.28 4.53 -16.45
C ARG A 43 -12.29 5.67 -16.57
N GLU A 44 -12.44 6.50 -15.53
CA GLU A 44 -13.32 7.67 -15.57
C GLU A 44 -12.80 8.76 -16.51
N LEU A 45 -11.49 9.04 -16.50
CA LEU A 45 -10.86 9.99 -17.40
C LEU A 45 -10.92 9.52 -18.86
N ASP A 46 -10.77 8.22 -19.10
CA ASP A 46 -10.89 7.63 -20.43
C ASP A 46 -12.28 7.85 -21.04
N ARG A 47 -13.33 7.87 -20.21
CA ARG A 47 -14.70 8.17 -20.64
C ARG A 47 -14.98 9.66 -20.87
N LYS A 48 -14.32 10.55 -20.12
CA LYS A 48 -14.66 11.99 -20.05
C LYS A 48 -13.73 12.90 -20.86
N ALA A 49 -12.43 12.60 -20.90
CA ALA A 49 -11.45 13.45 -21.59
C ALA A 49 -11.45 13.14 -23.09
N ARG A 50 -11.89 14.07 -23.94
CA ARG A 50 -11.89 13.86 -25.41
C ARG A 50 -10.53 14.16 -26.04
N ALA A 51 -10.07 15.41 -25.98
CA ALA A 51 -8.84 15.84 -26.65
C ALA A 51 -7.56 15.39 -25.93
N LEU A 52 -7.58 15.31 -24.61
CA LEU A 52 -6.39 14.99 -23.78
C LEU A 52 -6.40 13.56 -23.24
N ARG A 53 -7.30 12.71 -23.73
CA ARG A 53 -7.49 11.33 -23.24
C ARG A 53 -6.20 10.54 -23.16
N SER A 54 -5.42 10.60 -24.23
CA SER A 54 -4.18 9.84 -24.38
C SER A 54 -3.12 10.25 -23.36
N ILE A 55 -3.05 11.55 -23.03
CA ILE A 55 -2.10 12.08 -22.04
C ILE A 55 -2.49 11.58 -20.64
N PHE A 56 -3.76 11.74 -20.25
CA PHE A 56 -4.24 11.26 -18.96
C PHE A 56 -4.09 9.74 -18.80
N ALA A 57 -4.40 8.98 -19.86
CA ALA A 57 -4.25 7.53 -19.85
C ALA A 57 -2.79 7.09 -19.66
N LYS A 58 -1.85 7.76 -20.35
CA LYS A 58 -0.41 7.48 -20.20
C LYS A 58 0.11 7.86 -18.82
N ALA A 59 -0.24 9.05 -18.32
CA ALA A 59 0.15 9.49 -16.99
C ALA A 59 -0.34 8.52 -15.91
N ALA A 60 -1.63 8.16 -15.95
CA ALA A 60 -2.18 7.18 -15.02
C ALA A 60 -1.52 5.80 -15.14
N ALA A 61 -1.16 5.34 -16.35
CA ALA A 61 -0.46 4.08 -16.53
C ALA A 61 0.95 4.09 -15.89
N ILE A 62 1.67 5.22 -15.95
CA ILE A 62 2.97 5.39 -15.29
C ILE A 62 2.80 5.32 -13.76
N VAL A 63 1.84 6.05 -13.19
CA VAL A 63 1.53 5.98 -11.75
C VAL A 63 1.21 4.54 -11.32
N MET A 64 0.35 3.86 -12.08
CA MET A 64 -0.02 2.46 -11.79
C MET A 64 1.19 1.53 -11.84
N LEU A 65 2.13 1.74 -12.77
CA LEU A 65 3.34 0.93 -12.86
C LEU A 65 4.23 1.11 -11.63
N GLN A 66 4.41 2.35 -11.16
CA GLN A 66 5.16 2.66 -9.94
C GLN A 66 4.52 2.00 -8.72
N ILE A 67 3.21 2.17 -8.52
CA ILE A 67 2.48 1.54 -7.40
C ILE A 67 2.64 0.01 -7.43
N LYS A 68 2.54 -0.62 -8.60
CA LYS A 68 2.72 -2.07 -8.74
C LYS A 68 4.12 -2.53 -8.39
N ALA A 69 5.15 -1.75 -8.77
CA ALA A 69 6.54 -2.05 -8.43
C ALA A 69 6.76 -1.97 -6.91
N ASP A 70 6.20 -0.95 -6.26
CA ASP A 70 6.29 -0.76 -4.81
C ASP A 70 5.51 -1.85 -4.07
N LEU A 71 4.31 -2.20 -4.55
CA LEU A 71 3.52 -3.30 -3.99
C LEU A 71 4.29 -4.62 -4.06
N THR A 72 4.88 -4.92 -5.22
CA THR A 72 5.70 -6.14 -5.40
C THR A 72 6.89 -6.15 -4.45
N THR A 73 7.54 -5.01 -4.25
CA THR A 73 8.67 -4.86 -3.34
C THR A 73 8.22 -5.06 -1.88
N ASN A 74 7.14 -4.40 -1.48
CA ASN A 74 6.57 -4.52 -0.14
C ASN A 74 6.16 -5.96 0.18
N THR A 75 5.44 -6.63 -0.73
CA THR A 75 5.05 -8.03 -0.57
C THR A 75 6.26 -8.96 -0.40
N LYS A 76 7.32 -8.76 -1.18
CA LYS A 76 8.56 -9.55 -1.03
C LYS A 76 9.20 -9.33 0.35
N VAL A 77 9.20 -8.11 0.86
CA VAL A 77 9.78 -7.79 2.17
C VAL A 77 8.93 -8.38 3.31
N LEU A 78 7.60 -8.29 3.22
CA LEU A 78 6.68 -8.92 4.18
C LEU A 78 6.91 -10.43 4.30
N ILE A 79 6.97 -11.12 3.16
CA ILE A 79 7.22 -12.57 3.11
C ILE A 79 8.58 -12.89 3.75
N ARG A 80 9.64 -12.15 3.39
CA ARG A 80 10.98 -12.36 3.96
C ARG A 80 11.03 -12.13 5.47
N LYS A 81 10.20 -11.23 6.01
CA LYS A 81 10.12 -10.91 7.44
C LYS A 81 9.13 -11.79 8.21
N GLY A 82 8.41 -12.69 7.54
CA GLY A 82 7.40 -13.56 8.15
C GLY A 82 6.19 -12.77 8.65
N ILE A 83 5.76 -11.76 7.89
CA ILE A 83 4.62 -10.90 8.20
C ILE A 83 3.47 -11.19 7.24
N THR A 84 2.28 -11.40 7.78
CA THR A 84 1.05 -11.54 7.00
C THR A 84 0.02 -10.50 7.44
N VAL A 85 -0.79 -10.01 6.49
CA VAL A 85 -1.83 -9.01 6.72
C VAL A 85 -3.10 -9.45 6.01
N CYS A 86 -4.21 -9.47 6.73
CA CYS A 86 -5.50 -9.92 6.24
C CYS A 86 -6.58 -8.90 6.62
N LEU A 87 -7.50 -8.65 5.69
CA LEU A 87 -8.73 -7.92 6.00
C LEU A 87 -9.55 -8.77 6.98
N ASP A 88 -9.93 -8.18 8.10
CA ASP A 88 -10.71 -8.87 9.13
C ASP A 88 -12.18 -8.47 9.08
N ASN A 89 -12.44 -7.16 9.15
CA ASN A 89 -13.79 -6.63 9.11
C ASN A 89 -13.81 -5.30 8.34
N SER A 90 -14.92 -5.05 7.66
CA SER A 90 -15.21 -3.78 7.00
C SER A 90 -16.63 -3.38 7.36
N SER A 91 -16.78 -2.37 8.21
CA SER A 91 -18.08 -1.85 8.64
C SER A 91 -18.34 -0.46 8.06
N SER A 92 -19.54 0.08 8.27
CA SER A 92 -19.91 1.44 7.82
C SER A 92 -19.17 2.50 8.63
N GLY A 93 -17.91 2.75 8.29
CA GLY A 93 -17.09 3.84 8.83
C GLY A 93 -15.64 3.46 9.11
N ASN A 94 -15.39 2.19 9.44
CA ASN A 94 -14.07 1.68 9.81
C ASN A 94 -13.75 0.38 9.08
N VAL A 95 -12.46 0.18 8.85
CA VAL A 95 -11.90 -1.06 8.32
C VAL A 95 -10.85 -1.59 9.30
N SER A 96 -10.92 -2.88 9.60
CA SER A 96 -10.02 -3.57 10.52
C SER A 96 -9.22 -4.61 9.78
N TYR A 97 -7.91 -4.61 10.00
CA TYR A 97 -6.98 -5.59 9.48
C TYR A 97 -6.34 -6.35 10.62
N ARG A 98 -6.25 -7.68 10.49
CA ARG A 98 -5.41 -8.50 11.37
C ARG A 98 -4.06 -8.71 10.69
N TYR A 99 -3.00 -8.65 11.48
CA TYR A 99 -1.67 -8.98 11.03
C TYR A 99 -0.98 -9.92 12.00
N ASN A 100 -0.16 -10.81 11.45
CA ASN A 100 0.69 -11.71 12.21
C ASN A 100 2.14 -11.39 11.87
N CYS A 101 2.93 -11.07 12.88
CA CYS A 101 4.37 -10.82 12.77
C CYS A 101 5.11 -11.91 13.54
N ARG A 102 5.53 -12.97 12.86
CA ARG A 102 6.30 -14.09 13.46
C ARG A 102 5.64 -14.66 14.73
N GLY A 103 4.32 -14.87 14.69
CA GLY A 103 3.51 -15.36 15.81
C GLY A 103 2.90 -14.27 16.69
N PHE A 104 3.32 -13.01 16.56
CA PHE A 104 2.64 -11.90 17.22
C PHE A 104 1.39 -11.50 16.41
N GLU A 105 0.22 -11.81 16.94
CA GLU A 105 -1.05 -11.42 16.34
C GLU A 105 -1.58 -10.11 16.93
N ALA A 106 -1.96 -9.19 16.05
CA ALA A 106 -2.61 -7.94 16.45
C ALA A 106 -3.56 -7.46 15.35
N ALA A 107 -4.35 -6.45 15.69
CA ALA A 107 -5.27 -5.81 14.78
C ALA A 107 -4.97 -4.32 14.67
N ALA A 108 -5.19 -3.77 13.46
CA ALA A 108 -5.14 -2.34 13.19
C ALA A 108 -6.50 -1.92 12.60
N ALA A 109 -7.15 -0.96 13.25
CA ALA A 109 -8.40 -0.37 12.79
C ALA A 109 -8.14 1.03 12.24
N PHE A 110 -8.71 1.31 11.08
CA PHE A 110 -8.59 2.60 10.40
C PHE A 110 -9.96 3.14 10.06
N SER A 111 -10.16 4.44 10.19
CA SER A 111 -11.34 5.09 9.65
C SER A 111 -11.25 5.16 8.12
N HIS A 112 -12.39 5.11 7.44
CA HIS A 112 -12.42 5.32 5.98
C HIS A 112 -11.87 6.68 5.58
N GLU A 113 -12.03 7.71 6.41
CA GLU A 113 -11.46 9.03 6.20
C GLU A 113 -9.92 8.99 6.21
N TYR A 114 -9.33 8.31 7.19
CA TYR A 114 -7.88 8.13 7.25
C TYR A 114 -7.34 7.43 6.01
N ILE A 115 -7.96 6.30 5.63
CA ILE A 115 -7.57 5.54 4.43
C ILE A 115 -7.66 6.42 3.18
N ARG A 116 -8.74 7.21 3.04
CA ARG A 116 -8.92 8.12 1.91
C ARG A 116 -7.83 9.19 1.85
N ASN A 117 -7.52 9.80 2.99
CA ASN A 117 -6.50 10.84 3.08
C ASN A 117 -5.12 10.29 2.72
N GLU A 118 -4.80 9.09 3.21
CA GLU A 118 -3.52 8.44 2.93
C GLU A 118 -3.40 8.01 1.45
N ILE A 119 -4.48 7.51 0.83
CA ILE A 119 -4.53 7.25 -0.62
C ILE A 119 -4.24 8.53 -1.41
N ASN A 120 -4.92 9.64 -1.06
CA ASN A 120 -4.74 10.92 -1.74
C ASN A 120 -3.30 11.46 -1.60
N ARG A 121 -2.71 11.29 -0.41
CA ARG A 121 -1.31 11.64 -0.14
C ARG A 121 -0.37 10.85 -1.05
N ARG A 122 -0.56 9.53 -1.18
CA ARG A 122 0.28 8.69 -2.04
C ARG A 122 0.15 9.03 -3.51
N ILE A 123 -1.08 9.22 -4.00
CA ILE A 123 -1.31 9.64 -5.39
C ILE A 123 -0.57 10.96 -5.67
N SER A 124 -0.63 11.91 -4.74
CA SER A 124 0.08 13.18 -4.86
C SER A 124 1.60 12.99 -4.93
N ALA A 125 2.16 12.09 -4.12
CA ALA A 125 3.58 11.75 -4.17
C ALA A 125 4.00 11.14 -5.52
N TYR A 126 3.27 10.13 -6.01
CA TYR A 126 3.57 9.54 -7.32
C TYR A 126 3.44 10.56 -8.47
N ASN A 127 2.45 11.44 -8.41
CA ASN A 127 2.29 12.49 -9.41
C ASN A 127 3.49 13.45 -9.41
N ALA A 128 3.98 13.84 -8.23
CA ALA A 128 5.16 14.70 -8.13
C ALA A 128 6.40 14.05 -8.76
N ASP A 129 6.60 12.75 -8.52
CA ASP A 129 7.74 12.00 -9.05
C ASP A 129 7.75 11.95 -10.59
N ILE A 130 6.58 11.91 -11.24
CA ILE A 130 6.47 11.93 -12.70
C ILE A 130 7.05 13.22 -13.27
N PHE A 131 6.67 14.37 -12.71
CA PHE A 131 7.09 15.67 -13.24
C PHE A 131 8.53 16.05 -12.86
N ILE A 132 9.03 15.56 -11.72
CA ILE A 132 10.42 15.80 -11.30
C ILE A 132 11.40 15.02 -12.17
N LYS A 133 11.06 13.78 -12.57
CA LYS A 133 11.93 12.96 -13.41
C LYS A 133 12.12 13.54 -14.82
N ASP A 134 11.08 14.20 -15.35
CA ASP A 134 11.15 14.92 -16.63
C ASP A 134 11.97 16.23 -16.54
N ALA A 135 11.97 16.92 -15.40
CA ALA A 135 12.79 18.12 -15.20
C ALA A 135 14.29 17.80 -15.15
N SER A 136 14.67 16.68 -14.52
CA SER A 136 16.06 16.22 -14.46
C SER A 136 16.57 15.71 -15.82
N ALA A 137 15.73 14.99 -16.59
CA ALA A 137 16.10 14.51 -17.93
C ALA A 137 16.31 15.65 -18.95
N ARG A 138 15.58 16.76 -18.82
CA ARG A 138 15.73 17.94 -19.70
C ARG A 138 16.96 18.79 -19.40
N SER A 139 17.50 18.74 -18.17
CA SER A 139 18.73 19.44 -17.78
C SER A 139 19.98 18.92 -18.53
N ILE A 140 20.00 17.63 -18.88
CA ILE A 140 21.15 16.99 -19.54
C ILE A 140 21.17 17.32 -21.05
N ILE A 141 20.00 17.52 -21.67
CA ILE A 141 19.90 17.79 -23.11
C ILE A 141 20.22 19.26 -23.44
N ASN A 142 20.02 20.20 -22.52
CA ASN A 142 20.28 21.63 -22.74
C ASN A 142 21.74 22.06 -22.41
N ARG A 143 22.67 21.10 -22.35
CA ARG A 143 24.10 21.31 -22.05
C ARG A 143 25.04 20.79 -23.16
N ILE A 144 24.51 20.43 -24.32
CA ILE A 144 25.26 20.07 -25.53
C ILE A 144 24.91 21.10 -26.60
#